data_AF-A0A8B6C946-F1
#
_entry.id   AF-A0A8B6C946-F1
#
_cell.length_a   1.000
_cell.length_b   1.000
_cell.length_c   1.000
_cell.angle_alpha   90.00
_cell.angle_beta   90.00
_cell.angle_gamma   90.00
#
_symmetry.space_group_name_H-M   'P 1'
#
loop_
_entity.id
_entity.type
_entity.pdbx_description
1 polymer ?
#
loop_
_entity_poly.entity_id
_entity_poly.type
_entity_poly.pdbx_seq_one_letter_code
_entity_poly.pdbx_strand_id
1 'polypeptide(L)'
;MTLKAFAYTYTAWALSWDEKTVACQLILFQETGDLKYKTPVVNFMKEFMSGSVPQTNCGLAFRQIWGSNSYAANAAFIALMAADTPGFSQAEEYKTWAMSQIHYMLGDNNYKMSYQIGYGNNYPRKPHHRAR
;
A
#
# COMPACT_ATOMS: atom_id res chain seq x y z
N MET A 1 -18.31 27.09 4.51
CA MET A 1 -18.11 26.42 3.21
C MET A 1 -17.91 24.92 3.48
N THR A 2 -18.95 24.10 3.30
CA THR A 2 -18.97 22.70 3.74
C THR A 2 -18.38 21.80 2.65
N LEU A 3 -17.08 21.50 2.75
CA LEU A 3 -16.34 20.52 1.92
C LEU A 3 -16.85 19.06 2.05
N LYS A 4 -17.91 18.81 2.84
CA LYS A 4 -18.32 17.48 3.30
C LYS A 4 -19.04 16.61 2.25
N ALA A 5 -19.30 17.11 1.05
CA ALA A 5 -20.19 16.44 0.08
C ALA A 5 -19.48 15.64 -1.04
N PHE A 6 -18.14 15.66 -1.16
CA PHE A 6 -17.46 15.10 -2.34
C PHE A 6 -16.48 13.95 -2.05
N ALA A 7 -16.49 13.41 -0.84
CA ALA A 7 -15.55 12.36 -0.45
C ALA A 7 -16.24 10.99 -0.41
N TYR A 8 -15.78 10.08 -1.26
CA TYR A 8 -16.25 8.70 -1.27
C TYR A 8 -15.98 8.00 0.06
N THR A 9 -16.93 7.19 0.53
CA THR A 9 -16.85 6.43 1.79
C THR A 9 -16.82 4.92 1.57
N TYR A 10 -16.64 4.45 0.33
CA TYR A 10 -16.43 3.04 0.04
C TYR A 10 -14.96 2.64 0.24
N THR A 11 -14.69 1.35 0.43
CA THR A 11 -13.32 0.81 0.52
C THR A 11 -12.63 0.88 -0.84
N ALA A 12 -11.58 1.69 -0.98
CA ALA A 12 -10.85 1.83 -2.24
C ALA A 12 -10.31 0.50 -2.76
N TRP A 13 -10.22 0.35 -4.09
CA TRP A 13 -9.63 -0.83 -4.70
C TRP A 13 -8.09 -0.76 -4.61
N ALA A 14 -7.50 0.38 -4.93
CA ALA A 14 -6.07 0.62 -4.76
C ALA A 14 -5.77 2.12 -4.54
N LEU A 15 -4.57 2.43 -4.02
CA LEU A 15 -3.93 3.70 -4.37
C LEU A 15 -3.16 3.50 -5.68
N SER A 16 -3.51 4.24 -6.73
CA SER A 16 -2.94 4.05 -8.06
C SER A 16 -3.00 5.31 -8.93
N TRP A 17 -2.47 5.19 -10.14
CA TRP A 17 -2.57 6.22 -11.18
C TRP A 17 -4.02 6.53 -11.59
N ASP A 18 -4.97 5.64 -11.31
CA ASP A 18 -6.40 5.83 -11.57
C ASP A 18 -7.13 6.30 -10.30
N GLU A 19 -6.92 5.62 -9.16
CA GLU A 19 -7.70 5.82 -7.92
C GLU A 19 -6.89 6.47 -6.78
N LYS A 20 -7.44 7.54 -6.16
CA LYS A 20 -6.84 8.32 -5.05
C LYS A 20 -7.67 8.22 -3.77
N THR A 21 -8.77 7.48 -3.81
CA THR A 21 -9.83 7.48 -2.80
C THR A 21 -9.30 7.24 -1.39
N VAL A 22 -8.46 6.21 -1.19
CA VAL A 22 -7.90 5.89 0.14
C VAL A 22 -6.98 6.98 0.70
N ALA A 23 -6.20 7.64 -0.16
CA ALA A 23 -5.33 8.73 0.27
C ALA A 23 -6.16 9.95 0.69
N CYS A 24 -7.18 10.30 -0.10
CA CYS A 24 -8.13 11.36 0.25
C CYS A 24 -8.86 11.07 1.56
N GLN A 25 -9.30 9.83 1.77
CA GLN A 25 -9.94 9.40 3.02
C GLN A 25 -8.99 9.54 4.21
N LEU A 26 -7.74 9.11 4.09
CA LEU A 26 -6.76 9.24 5.17
C LEU A 26 -6.49 10.71 5.53
N ILE A 27 -6.26 11.57 4.53
CA ILE A 27 -6.04 13.00 4.76
C ILE A 27 -7.29 13.65 5.36
N LEU A 28 -8.49 13.34 4.86
CA LEU A 28 -9.72 13.87 5.44
C LEU A 28 -9.93 13.41 6.88
N PHE A 29 -9.54 12.19 7.23
CA PHE A 29 -9.56 11.73 8.62
C PHE A 29 -8.57 12.52 9.48
N GLN A 30 -7.34 12.76 9.00
CA GLN A 30 -6.34 13.59 9.70
C GLN A 30 -6.88 15.00 10.00
N GLU A 31 -7.54 15.62 9.03
CA GLU A 31 -8.05 16.98 9.16
C GLU A 31 -9.33 17.09 10.00
N THR A 32 -10.18 16.06 10.00
CA THR A 32 -11.53 16.16 10.58
C THR A 32 -11.78 15.30 11.80
N GLY A 33 -10.97 14.25 12.02
CA GLY A 33 -11.23 13.21 13.01
C GLY A 33 -12.49 12.37 12.76
N ASP A 34 -13.19 12.57 11.63
CA ASP A 34 -14.47 11.92 11.36
C ASP A 34 -14.26 10.45 10.95
N LEU A 35 -14.81 9.55 11.77
CA LEU A 35 -14.65 8.10 11.61
C LEU A 35 -15.17 7.57 10.27
N LYS A 36 -16.06 8.30 9.58
CA LYS A 36 -16.53 7.89 8.25
C LYS A 36 -15.41 7.84 7.21
N TYR A 37 -14.32 8.58 7.42
CA TYR A 37 -13.14 8.56 6.55
C TYR A 37 -12.10 7.56 7.03
N LYS A 38 -12.06 7.28 8.34
CA LYS A 38 -11.18 6.26 8.93
C LYS A 38 -11.57 4.83 8.55
N THR A 39 -12.86 4.51 8.63
CA THR A 39 -13.37 3.13 8.43
C THR A 39 -12.96 2.55 7.08
N PRO A 40 -13.09 3.27 5.94
CA PRO A 40 -12.63 2.78 4.65
C PRO A 40 -11.12 2.52 4.58
N VAL A 41 -10.29 3.32 5.25
CA VAL A 41 -8.83 3.12 5.32
C VAL A 41 -8.50 1.84 6.11
N VAL A 42 -9.18 1.61 7.23
CA VAL A 42 -9.03 0.37 8.01
C VAL A 42 -9.43 -0.85 7.17
N ASN A 43 -10.53 -0.76 6.43
CA ASN A 43 -10.97 -1.85 5.55
C ASN A 43 -10.00 -2.09 4.40
N PHE A 44 -9.49 -1.02 3.77
CA PHE A 44 -8.47 -1.10 2.73
C PHE A 44 -7.24 -1.87 3.24
N MET A 45 -6.76 -1.55 4.44
CA MET A 45 -5.63 -2.24 5.04
C MET A 45 -5.93 -3.72 5.32
N LYS A 46 -7.12 -4.02 5.85
CA LYS A 46 -7.55 -5.41 6.07
C LYS A 46 -7.54 -6.23 4.77
N GLU A 47 -8.04 -5.65 3.67
CA GLU A 47 -8.06 -6.32 2.36
C GLU A 47 -6.66 -6.70 1.88
N PHE A 48 -5.68 -5.78 2.01
CA PHE A 48 -4.30 -5.99 1.57
C PHE A 48 -3.48 -6.91 2.48
N MET A 49 -3.78 -6.94 3.78
CA MET A 49 -3.00 -7.70 4.77
C MET A 49 -3.46 -9.15 4.88
N SER A 50 -4.77 -9.37 4.98
CA SER A 50 -5.33 -10.70 5.28
C SER A 50 -6.71 -10.95 4.66
N GLY A 51 -7.18 -10.06 3.79
CA GLY A 51 -8.49 -10.13 3.19
C GLY A 51 -8.45 -10.70 1.77
N SER A 52 -9.17 -10.06 0.85
CA SER A 52 -9.36 -10.57 -0.50
C SER A 52 -8.14 -10.44 -1.43
N VAL A 53 -7.13 -9.64 -1.07
CA VAL A 53 -5.93 -9.48 -1.90
C VAL A 53 -5.08 -10.74 -1.80
N PRO A 54 -4.86 -11.48 -2.91
CA PRO A 54 -4.06 -12.70 -2.89
C PRO A 54 -2.65 -12.43 -2.42
N GLN A 55 -2.07 -13.34 -1.65
CA GLN A 55 -0.68 -13.29 -1.23
C GLN A 55 0.13 -14.31 -2.04
N THR A 56 1.32 -13.92 -2.47
CA THR A 56 2.28 -14.90 -2.99
C THR A 56 2.75 -15.83 -1.86
N ASN A 57 3.30 -17.00 -2.20
CA ASN A 57 3.91 -17.92 -1.21
C ASN A 57 5.02 -17.28 -0.36
N CYS A 58 5.53 -16.12 -0.77
CA CYS A 58 6.59 -15.36 -0.10
C CYS A 58 6.08 -14.08 0.57
N GLY A 59 4.76 -13.86 0.65
CA GLY A 59 4.17 -12.77 1.44
C GLY A 59 3.98 -11.42 0.73
N LEU A 60 4.22 -11.33 -0.59
CA LEU A 60 3.83 -10.14 -1.35
C LEU A 60 2.31 -10.10 -1.57
N ALA A 61 1.69 -8.97 -1.26
CA ALA A 61 0.31 -8.65 -1.60
C ALA A 61 0.15 -8.46 -3.12
N PHE A 62 -0.37 -9.48 -3.78
CA PHE A 62 -0.42 -9.61 -5.24
C PHE A 62 -1.78 -9.19 -5.80
N ARG A 63 -2.03 -7.88 -5.80
CA ARG A 63 -3.32 -7.32 -6.25
C ARG A 63 -3.62 -7.60 -7.72
N GLN A 64 -2.62 -7.45 -8.58
CA GLN A 64 -2.80 -7.53 -10.02
C GLN A 64 -1.44 -7.78 -10.71
N ILE A 65 -1.46 -8.40 -11.89
CA ILE A 65 -0.26 -8.87 -12.61
C ILE A 65 0.63 -7.75 -13.16
N TRP A 66 0.04 -6.68 -13.68
CA TRP A 66 0.67 -5.45 -14.14
C TRP A 66 0.97 -4.49 -12.97
N GLY A 67 2.21 -4.51 -12.50
CA GLY A 67 2.66 -3.60 -11.45
C GLY A 67 2.30 -4.07 -10.05
N SER A 68 2.31 -5.39 -9.81
CA SER A 68 2.11 -5.99 -8.47
C SER A 68 2.92 -5.28 -7.37
N ASN A 69 4.22 -5.08 -7.59
CA ASN A 69 5.09 -4.37 -6.64
C ASN A 69 4.65 -2.91 -6.44
N SER A 70 4.15 -2.23 -7.47
CA SER A 70 3.65 -0.85 -7.36
C SER A 70 2.41 -0.79 -6.47
N TYR A 71 1.46 -1.70 -6.65
CA TYR A 71 0.26 -1.77 -5.80
C TYR A 71 0.61 -2.09 -4.34
N ALA A 72 1.48 -3.07 -4.11
CA ALA A 72 1.93 -3.41 -2.76
C ALA A 72 2.69 -2.24 -2.11
N ALA A 73 3.53 -1.51 -2.86
CA ALA A 73 4.29 -0.37 -2.35
C ALA A 73 3.37 0.81 -2.00
N ASN A 74 2.37 1.10 -2.85
CA ASN A 74 1.38 2.13 -2.59
C ASN A 74 0.51 1.80 -1.35
N ALA A 75 0.13 0.54 -1.18
CA ALA A 75 -0.58 0.11 0.02
C ALA A 75 0.32 0.17 1.28
N ALA A 76 1.59 -0.21 1.16
CA ALA A 76 2.58 -0.04 2.24
C ALA A 76 2.76 1.43 2.63
N PHE A 77 2.77 2.34 1.65
CA PHE A 77 2.80 3.78 1.93
C PHE A 77 1.56 4.25 2.71
N ILE A 78 0.36 3.83 2.31
CA ILE A 78 -0.88 4.13 3.07
C ILE A 78 -0.82 3.54 4.48
N ALA A 79 -0.31 2.32 4.64
CA ALA A 79 -0.16 1.67 5.94
C ALA A 79 0.73 2.50 6.88
N LEU A 80 1.88 2.96 6.40
CA LEU A 80 2.81 3.80 7.18
C LEU A 80 2.16 5.14 7.55
N MET A 81 1.50 5.81 6.59
CA MET A 81 0.80 7.06 6.85
C MET A 81 -0.34 6.88 7.87
N ALA A 82 -1.09 5.79 7.79
CA ALA A 82 -2.13 5.46 8.75
C ALA A 82 -1.55 5.14 10.14
N ALA A 83 -0.41 4.45 10.20
CA ALA A 83 0.26 4.12 11.45
C ALA A 83 0.80 5.35 12.18
N ASP A 84 1.25 6.37 11.44
CA ASP A 84 1.71 7.64 12.02
C ASP A 84 0.55 8.62 12.30
N THR A 85 -0.69 8.27 11.94
CA THR A 85 -1.88 9.09 12.20
C THR A 85 -2.53 8.71 13.54
N PRO A 86 -2.70 9.65 14.49
CA PRO A 86 -3.42 9.39 15.72
C PRO A 86 -4.83 8.85 15.48
N GLY A 87 -5.22 7.86 16.29
CA GLY A 87 -6.53 7.22 16.21
C GLY A 87 -6.52 5.86 15.53
N PHE A 88 -5.49 5.46 14.78
CA PHE A 88 -5.35 4.07 14.33
C PHE A 88 -4.70 3.21 15.42
N SER A 89 -5.43 2.21 15.93
CA SER A 89 -4.91 1.32 16.99
C SER A 89 -3.98 0.22 16.46
N GLN A 90 -3.94 0.02 15.14
CA GLN A 90 -3.16 -1.02 14.44
C GLN A 90 -1.78 -0.52 13.97
N ALA A 91 -1.28 0.59 14.52
CA ALA A 91 -0.09 1.27 14.00
C ALA A 91 1.13 0.33 13.83
N GLU A 92 1.45 -0.48 14.85
CA GLU A 92 2.58 -1.43 14.77
C GLU A 92 2.36 -2.56 13.76
N GLU A 93 1.12 -3.03 13.62
CA GLU A 93 0.74 -4.04 12.63
C GLU A 93 0.93 -3.50 11.20
N TYR A 94 0.49 -2.26 10.97
CA TYR A 94 0.64 -1.58 9.69
C TYR A 94 2.10 -1.31 9.34
N LYS A 95 2.91 -0.85 10.30
CA LYS A 95 4.36 -0.67 10.11
C LYS A 95 5.04 -1.98 9.76
N THR A 96 4.78 -3.03 10.53
CA THR A 96 5.37 -4.36 10.33
C THR A 96 5.01 -4.92 8.96
N TRP A 97 3.74 -4.83 8.57
CA TRP A 97 3.30 -5.29 7.25
C TRP A 97 3.87 -4.44 6.12
N ALA A 98 3.89 -3.11 6.25
CA ALA A 98 4.48 -2.24 5.24
C ALA A 98 5.97 -2.56 5.01
N MET A 99 6.72 -2.73 6.10
CA MET A 99 8.13 -3.14 6.03
C MET A 99 8.29 -4.49 5.33
N SER A 100 7.42 -5.47 5.58
CA SER A 100 7.51 -6.77 4.88
C SER A 100 7.34 -6.64 3.36
N GLN A 101 6.42 -5.79 2.89
CA GLN A 101 6.22 -5.54 1.47
C GLN A 101 7.45 -4.88 0.83
N ILE A 102 8.04 -3.88 1.51
CA ILE A 102 9.23 -3.19 1.02
C ILE A 102 10.45 -4.11 1.06
N HIS A 103 10.65 -4.86 2.14
CA HIS A 103 11.75 -5.84 2.26
C HIS A 103 11.64 -6.93 1.19
N TYR A 104 10.44 -7.45 0.90
CA TYR A 104 10.21 -8.35 -0.22
C TYR A 104 10.77 -7.76 -1.53
N MET A 105 10.45 -6.49 -1.83
CA MET A 105 10.92 -5.80 -3.04
C MET A 105 12.43 -5.58 -3.04
N LEU A 106 13.05 -5.44 -1.88
CA LEU A 106 14.48 -5.21 -1.74
C LEU A 106 15.32 -6.49 -1.66
N GLY A 107 14.69 -7.66 -1.61
CA GLY A 107 15.36 -8.95 -1.73
C GLY A 107 15.05 -9.95 -0.62
N ASP A 108 14.21 -9.61 0.35
CA ASP A 108 13.70 -10.57 1.34
C ASP A 108 12.57 -11.42 0.76
N ASN A 109 12.93 -12.24 -0.22
CA ASN A 109 12.06 -13.21 -0.86
C ASN A 109 12.85 -14.51 -1.09
N ASN A 110 12.15 -15.59 -1.45
CA ASN A 110 12.77 -16.91 -1.64
C ASN A 110 13.83 -16.93 -2.76
N TYR A 111 13.83 -15.93 -3.65
CA TYR A 111 14.80 -15.82 -4.74
C TYR A 111 16.00 -14.93 -4.39
N LYS A 112 16.03 -14.32 -3.20
CA LYS A 112 17.05 -13.35 -2.76
C LYS A 112 17.33 -12.30 -3.83
N MET A 113 16.25 -11.85 -4.49
CA MET A 113 16.30 -10.98 -5.65
C MET A 113 15.67 -9.64 -5.34
N SER A 114 16.42 -8.57 -5.47
CA SER A 114 15.86 -7.22 -5.42
C SER A 114 15.12 -6.92 -6.72
N TYR A 115 13.94 -6.34 -6.60
CA TYR A 115 13.19 -5.78 -7.72
C TYR A 115 13.51 -4.29 -7.94
N GLN A 116 14.41 -3.70 -7.15
CA GLN A 116 14.99 -2.39 -7.39
C GLN A 116 16.29 -2.56 -8.19
N ILE A 117 16.31 -2.00 -9.40
CA ILE A 117 17.45 -2.12 -10.30
C ILE A 117 18.65 -1.38 -9.72
N GLY A 118 19.81 -2.06 -9.67
CA GLY A 118 21.04 -1.50 -9.11
C GLY A 118 21.16 -1.62 -7.59
N TYR A 119 20.19 -2.26 -6.92
CA TYR A 119 20.24 -2.50 -5.48
C TYR A 119 20.45 -3.98 -5.15
N GLY A 120 21.28 -4.27 -4.15
CA GLY A 120 21.61 -5.63 -3.73
C GLY A 120 22.47 -6.40 -4.73
N ASN A 121 22.71 -7.67 -4.43
CA ASN A 121 23.62 -8.52 -5.22
C ASN A 121 22.95 -9.21 -6.43
N ASN A 122 21.62 -9.28 -6.44
CA ASN A 122 20.83 -9.94 -7.49
C ASN A 122 19.59 -9.10 -7.82
N TYR A 123 19.48 -8.61 -9.06
CA TYR A 123 18.38 -7.76 -9.52
C TYR A 123 18.17 -7.88 -11.04
N PRO A 124 17.00 -7.49 -11.60
CA PRO A 124 16.75 -7.52 -13.04
C PRO A 124 17.74 -6.67 -13.83
N ARG A 125 18.40 -7.27 -14.83
CA ARG A 125 19.36 -6.57 -15.72
C ARG A 125 18.79 -6.15 -17.07
N LYS A 126 17.54 -6.53 -17.35
CA LYS A 126 16.85 -6.27 -18.63
C LYS A 126 15.49 -5.62 -18.37
N PRO A 127 15.43 -4.42 -17.77
CA PRO A 127 14.17 -3.70 -17.67
C PRO A 127 13.64 -3.38 -19.06
N HIS A 128 12.31 -3.35 -19.17
CA HIS A 128 11.66 -2.79 -20.35
C HIS A 128 11.77 -1.26 -20.31
N HIS A 129 12.94 -0.72 -20.67
CA HIS A 129 13.22 0.71 -20.74
C HIS A 129 13.96 1.04 -22.03
N ARG A 130 13.54 2.11 -22.72
CA ARG A 130 14.04 2.45 -24.06
C ARG A 130 15.44 3.05 -24.05
N ALA A 131 15.72 3.96 -23.11
CA ALA A 131 17.04 4.57 -23.02
C ALA A 131 18.03 3.55 -22.45
N ARG A 132 19.01 3.20 -23.29
CA ARG A 132 20.26 2.52 -22.96
C ARG A 132 21.34 3.58 -22.75
#